data_AF-A0A4D6MDY1-F1
#
_entry.id   AF-A0A4D6MDY1-F1
#
_cell.length_a   1.000
_cell.length_b   1.000
_cell.length_c   1.000
_cell.angle_alpha   90.00
_cell.angle_beta   90.00
_cell.angle_gamma   90.00
#
_symmetry.space_group_name_H-M   'P 1'
#
loop_
_entity.id
_entity.type
_entity.pdbx_description
1 polymer ?
#
loop_
_entity_poly.entity_id
_entity_poly.type
_entity_poly.pdbx_seq_one_letter_code
_entity_poly.pdbx_strand_id
1 'polypeptide(L)'
;MLEGEYFTNSRATYYGSPDDYGTPTGACGFGEYGRKMNWYDGRVAGVSGLWRNGADCGMYYQVKCKIPELCDANGAFLVATDQGYGDRTDFVMSPQAFSRLGRNQNASAELKKHGTVEIEYRRVPCTFMGNVLFHIKESSSNPGYLAVVILNLNGKYDVTAVEMWQKGQQRWEPLRRVYGGSV
;
A
#
# COMPACT_ATOMS: atom_id res chain seq x y z
N MET A 1 -5.52 6.50 -23.93
CA MET A 1 -4.19 7.00 -23.53
C MET A 1 -3.52 5.85 -22.77
N LEU A 2 -2.39 5.32 -23.24
CA LEU A 2 -1.72 4.18 -22.61
C LEU A 2 -1.01 4.66 -21.34
N GLU A 3 -1.71 4.71 -20.20
CA GLU A 3 -1.09 4.93 -18.89
C GLU A 3 -0.35 3.66 -18.47
N GLY A 4 0.90 3.51 -18.87
CA GLY A 4 1.68 2.38 -18.39
C GLY A 4 3.04 2.24 -19.03
N GLU A 5 3.97 3.16 -18.74
CA GLU A 5 5.40 2.84 -18.83
C GLU A 5 6.33 3.83 -18.14
N TYR A 6 5.89 5.08 -17.91
CA TYR A 6 6.75 6.11 -17.32
C TYR A 6 6.83 6.03 -15.81
N PHE A 7 8.04 6.26 -15.29
CA PHE A 7 8.27 6.44 -13.86
C PHE A 7 8.08 7.91 -13.47
N THR A 8 7.56 8.12 -12.27
CA THR A 8 7.45 9.42 -11.61
C THR A 8 8.61 9.60 -10.64
N ASN A 9 9.30 10.74 -10.74
CA ASN A 9 10.38 11.09 -9.82
C ASN A 9 9.82 11.55 -8.48
N SER A 10 10.41 11.09 -7.38
CA SER A 10 10.01 11.49 -6.03
C SER A 10 11.11 11.15 -5.03
N ARG A 11 10.78 11.17 -3.74
CA ARG A 11 11.65 10.76 -2.64
C ARG A 11 10.96 9.70 -1.78
N ALA A 12 11.77 8.85 -1.18
CA ALA A 12 11.33 7.88 -0.19
C ALA A 12 12.17 7.97 1.07
N THR A 13 11.53 7.75 2.20
CA THR A 13 12.16 7.54 3.50
C THR A 13 11.61 6.25 4.11
N TYR A 14 12.06 5.89 5.31
CA TYR A 14 11.56 4.75 6.05
C TYR A 14 11.27 5.11 7.51
N TYR A 15 10.36 4.37 8.13
CA TYR A 15 10.10 4.44 9.57
C TYR A 15 10.73 3.24 10.28
N GLY A 16 10.87 3.30 11.61
CA GLY A 16 11.34 2.17 12.41
C GLY A 16 10.20 1.27 12.89
N SER A 17 10.40 -0.05 12.86
CA SER A 17 9.48 -1.05 13.43
C SER A 17 10.25 -2.16 14.14
N PRO A 18 9.74 -2.73 15.25
CA PRO A 18 10.47 -3.74 16.03
C PRO A 18 10.85 -5.01 15.26
N ASP A 19 10.08 -5.36 14.24
CA ASP A 19 10.23 -6.57 13.42
C ASP A 19 10.32 -6.27 11.91
N ASP A 20 10.73 -5.05 11.56
CA ASP A 20 10.96 -4.58 10.18
C ASP A 20 9.75 -4.56 9.22
N TYR A 21 8.54 -4.86 9.70
CA TYR A 21 7.30 -4.89 8.91
C TYR A 21 6.47 -3.57 8.99
N GLY A 22 5.26 -3.61 8.44
CA GLY A 22 4.22 -2.57 8.55
C GLY A 22 3.82 -2.17 9.98
N THR A 23 2.85 -1.26 10.09
CA THR A 23 2.09 -1.01 11.33
C THR A 23 0.67 -1.56 11.18
N PRO A 24 0.07 -2.13 12.24
CA PRO A 24 -1.30 -2.67 12.14
C PRO A 24 -2.37 -1.56 12.13
N THR A 25 -1.99 -0.34 12.51
CA THR A 25 -2.88 0.82 12.67
C THR A 25 -2.87 1.76 11.47
N GLY A 26 -2.32 1.33 10.33
CA GLY A 26 -2.29 2.17 9.13
C GLY A 26 -3.67 2.64 8.67
N ALA A 27 -3.72 3.82 8.06
CA ALA A 27 -4.92 4.52 7.62
C ALA A 27 -5.81 3.71 6.66
N CYS A 28 -5.26 2.70 5.98
CA CYS A 28 -6.08 1.79 5.16
C CYS A 28 -6.96 0.84 5.98
N GLY A 29 -6.70 0.69 7.28
CA GLY A 29 -7.54 -0.08 8.19
C GLY A 29 -7.42 -1.59 8.04
N PHE A 30 -6.30 -2.07 7.49
CA PHE A 30 -6.03 -3.48 7.17
C PHE A 30 -5.56 -4.33 8.37
N GLY A 31 -5.30 -3.70 9.53
CA GLY A 31 -4.91 -4.44 10.74
C GLY A 31 -3.58 -5.19 10.62
N GLU A 32 -3.44 -6.26 11.41
CA GLU A 32 -2.26 -7.15 11.36
C GLU A 32 -2.00 -7.74 9.98
N TYR A 33 -3.06 -7.98 9.21
CA TYR A 33 -2.92 -8.46 7.84
C TYR A 33 -2.19 -7.45 6.97
N GLY A 34 -2.58 -6.17 7.02
CA GLY A 34 -1.96 -5.13 6.19
C GLY A 34 -0.48 -4.94 6.48
N ARG A 35 -0.12 -5.04 7.76
CA ARG A 35 1.26 -4.86 8.20
C ARG A 35 2.22 -5.91 7.63
N LYS A 36 1.79 -7.18 7.62
CA LYS A 36 2.60 -8.29 7.11
C LYS A 36 2.44 -8.47 5.62
N MET A 37 1.27 -8.12 5.09
CA MET A 37 0.87 -8.30 3.71
C MET A 37 1.43 -9.61 3.14
N ASN A 38 1.12 -10.75 3.79
CA ASN A 38 1.92 -11.99 3.84
C ASN A 38 2.69 -12.40 2.56
N TRP A 39 2.14 -12.21 1.35
CA TRP A 39 2.83 -12.52 0.08
C TRP A 39 3.95 -11.56 -0.29
N TYR A 40 3.95 -10.36 0.27
CA TYR A 40 4.94 -9.31 0.06
C TYR A 40 5.88 -9.14 1.25
N ASP A 41 5.85 -10.02 2.25
CA ASP A 41 6.84 -10.08 3.33
C ASP A 41 7.03 -8.74 4.05
N GLY A 42 5.89 -8.10 4.35
CA GLY A 42 5.78 -6.78 4.98
C GLY A 42 6.45 -5.64 4.22
N ARG A 43 6.65 -5.79 2.90
CA ARG A 43 7.07 -4.70 2.01
C ARG A 43 5.87 -3.79 1.75
N VAL A 44 5.67 -2.85 2.65
CA VAL A 44 4.54 -1.92 2.64
C VAL A 44 5.02 -0.49 2.81
N ALA A 45 4.16 0.47 2.51
CA ALA A 45 4.45 1.88 2.74
C ALA A 45 3.20 2.66 3.13
N GLY A 46 3.43 3.73 3.91
CA GLY A 46 2.55 4.87 3.91
C GLY A 46 2.81 5.74 2.69
N VAL A 47 1.75 6.21 2.04
CA VAL A 47 1.85 7.08 0.87
C VAL A 47 1.25 8.46 1.16
N SER A 48 1.80 9.52 0.55
CA SER A 48 1.35 10.90 0.80
C SER A 48 0.21 11.30 -0.15
N GLY A 49 0.49 12.04 -1.22
CA GLY A 49 -0.49 12.50 -2.20
C GLY A 49 -1.22 11.35 -2.93
N LEU A 50 -0.56 10.20 -3.06
CA LEU A 50 -1.15 9.01 -3.67
C LEU A 50 -2.33 8.45 -2.87
N TRP A 51 -2.39 8.65 -1.55
CA TRP A 51 -3.39 8.04 -0.67
C TRP A 51 -4.84 8.28 -1.12
N ARG A 52 -5.14 9.46 -1.67
CA ARG A 52 -6.41 9.82 -2.33
C ARG A 52 -7.65 9.35 -1.57
N ASN A 53 -7.75 9.71 -0.28
CA ASN A 53 -8.85 9.30 0.61
C ASN A 53 -9.05 7.78 0.68
N GLY A 54 -7.97 7.02 0.59
CA GLY A 54 -7.95 5.57 0.65
C GLY A 54 -8.22 4.87 -0.68
N ALA A 55 -8.36 5.59 -1.79
CA ALA A 55 -8.49 4.97 -3.12
C ALA A 55 -7.26 4.13 -3.49
N ASP A 56 -6.10 4.48 -2.93
CA ASP A 56 -4.82 3.81 -3.16
C ASP A 56 -4.49 2.70 -2.17
N CYS A 57 -5.38 2.47 -1.19
CA CYS A 57 -5.20 1.38 -0.25
C CYS A 57 -5.20 0.03 -0.97
N GLY A 58 -4.14 -0.75 -0.78
CA GLY A 58 -3.95 -2.03 -1.44
C GLY A 58 -3.31 -1.94 -2.84
N MET A 59 -2.95 -0.75 -3.31
CA MET A 59 -2.27 -0.58 -4.59
C MET A 59 -0.79 -0.90 -4.52
N TYR A 60 -0.27 -1.45 -5.62
CA TYR A 60 1.08 -1.98 -5.71
C TYR A 60 1.99 -1.10 -6.57
N TYR A 61 3.20 -0.89 -6.07
CA TYR A 61 4.17 0.02 -6.66
C TYR A 61 5.52 -0.64 -6.84
N GLN A 62 6.17 -0.33 -7.97
CA GLN A 62 7.59 -0.54 -8.16
C GLN A 62 8.30 0.78 -7.85
N VAL A 63 9.26 0.76 -6.95
CA VAL A 63 10.04 1.91 -6.48
C VAL A 63 11.52 1.62 -6.67
N LYS A 64 12.23 2.48 -7.38
CA LYS A 64 13.68 2.37 -7.64
C LYS A 64 14.40 3.57 -7.07
N CYS A 65 15.51 3.35 -6.38
CA CYS A 65 16.38 4.46 -5.98
C CYS A 65 17.29 4.89 -7.13
N LYS A 66 17.90 6.07 -6.99
CA LYS A 66 18.67 6.73 -8.06
C LYS A 66 20.19 6.81 -7.84
N ILE A 67 20.73 6.00 -6.94
CA ILE A 67 22.16 5.91 -6.65
C ILE A 67 22.71 4.63 -7.30
N PRO A 68 23.28 4.67 -8.52
CA PRO A 68 23.55 3.47 -9.33
C PRO A 68 24.42 2.42 -8.64
N GLU A 69 25.35 2.85 -7.81
CA GLU A 69 26.25 2.02 -7.02
C GLU A 69 25.60 1.42 -5.76
N LEU A 70 24.37 1.77 -5.43
CA LEU A 70 23.64 1.18 -4.30
C LEU A 70 22.37 0.47 -4.75
N CYS A 71 21.73 0.95 -5.82
CA CYS A 71 20.37 0.54 -6.16
C CYS A 71 20.29 -0.83 -6.82
N ASP A 72 19.30 -1.61 -6.40
CA ASP A 72 18.84 -2.78 -7.13
C ASP A 72 18.19 -2.34 -8.45
N ALA A 73 18.49 -3.04 -9.54
CA ALA A 73 17.99 -2.68 -10.88
C ALA A 73 16.46 -2.78 -11.00
N ASN A 74 15.84 -3.70 -10.25
CA ASN A 74 14.39 -3.87 -10.18
C ASN A 74 13.77 -2.97 -9.12
N GLY A 75 14.55 -2.62 -8.09
CA GLY A 75 14.09 -1.83 -6.95
C GLY A 75 13.16 -2.63 -6.02
N ALA A 76 12.49 -1.91 -5.13
CA ALA A 76 11.53 -2.47 -4.21
C ALA A 76 10.14 -2.54 -4.85
N PHE A 77 9.44 -3.64 -4.62
CA PHE A 77 8.01 -3.70 -4.86
C PHE A 77 7.26 -3.75 -3.53
N LEU A 78 6.23 -2.91 -3.40
CA LEU A 78 5.53 -2.72 -2.13
C LEU A 78 4.06 -2.36 -2.31
N VAL A 79 3.27 -2.59 -1.26
CA VAL A 79 1.84 -2.25 -1.21
C VAL A 79 1.61 -1.00 -0.36
N ALA A 80 0.76 -0.09 -0.82
CA ALA A 80 0.30 1.05 -0.03
C ALA A 80 -0.72 0.57 1.02
N THR A 81 -0.38 0.73 2.30
CA THR A 81 -1.20 0.25 3.45
C THR A 81 -1.50 1.33 4.48
N ASP A 82 -0.95 2.52 4.28
CA ASP A 82 -1.08 3.63 5.21
C ASP A 82 -1.04 4.97 4.47
N GLN A 83 -1.34 6.05 5.18
CA GLN A 83 -1.05 7.41 4.79
C GLN A 83 0.20 7.86 5.55
N GLY A 84 1.22 8.32 4.83
CA GLY A 84 2.50 8.69 5.43
C GLY A 84 3.05 9.98 4.83
N TYR A 85 3.72 10.78 5.65
CA TYR A 85 4.37 12.02 5.24
C TYR A 85 5.81 12.05 5.74
N GLY A 86 6.71 12.47 4.86
CA GLY A 86 8.13 12.74 5.16
C GLY A 86 8.57 14.04 4.47
N ASP A 87 9.86 14.34 4.48
CA ASP A 87 10.41 15.51 3.78
C ASP A 87 10.24 15.34 2.26
N ARG A 88 9.13 15.88 1.73
CA ARG A 88 8.81 15.88 0.28
C ARG A 88 8.90 14.48 -0.32
N THR A 89 8.41 13.48 0.42
CA THR A 89 8.40 12.07 0.01
C THR A 89 7.00 11.62 -0.40
N ASP A 90 6.90 10.80 -1.45
CA ASP A 90 5.66 10.07 -1.76
C ASP A 90 5.53 8.78 -0.95
N PHE A 91 6.65 8.23 -0.49
CA PHE A 91 6.69 6.94 0.21
C PHE A 91 7.42 7.04 1.55
N VAL A 92 6.75 6.60 2.61
CA VAL A 92 7.34 6.27 3.91
C VAL A 92 7.28 4.76 4.06
N MET A 93 8.39 4.10 3.73
CA MET A 93 8.47 2.65 3.54
C MET A 93 8.71 1.91 4.87
N SER A 94 8.25 0.66 4.95
CA SER A 94 8.70 -0.25 6.01
C SER A 94 10.20 -0.53 5.90
N PRO A 95 10.90 -0.90 6.99
CA PRO A 95 12.30 -1.29 6.92
C PRO A 95 12.57 -2.41 5.91
N GLN A 96 11.67 -3.40 5.82
CA GLN A 96 11.72 -4.45 4.81
C GLN A 96 11.61 -3.90 3.39
N ALA A 97 10.66 -3.01 3.10
CA ALA A 97 10.50 -2.42 1.78
C ALA A 97 11.71 -1.56 1.40
N PHE A 98 12.17 -0.69 2.30
CA PHE A 98 13.29 0.21 2.03
C PHE A 98 14.60 -0.55 1.79
N SER A 99 14.82 -1.66 2.52
CA SER A 99 16.02 -2.49 2.33
C SER A 99 16.08 -3.11 0.94
N ARG A 100 14.94 -3.33 0.27
CA ARG A 100 14.87 -3.86 -1.10
C ARG A 100 15.24 -2.84 -2.18
N LEU A 101 15.44 -1.57 -1.84
CA LEU A 101 16.02 -0.60 -2.76
C LEU A 101 17.50 -0.89 -3.03
N GLY A 102 18.21 -1.49 -2.06
CA GLY A 102 19.64 -1.80 -2.19
C GLY A 102 19.89 -3.12 -2.90
N ARG A 103 20.91 -3.15 -3.78
CA ARG A 103 21.33 -4.34 -4.54
C ARG A 103 21.89 -5.48 -3.69
N ASN A 104 22.28 -5.19 -2.44
CA ASN A 104 22.74 -6.14 -1.44
C ASN A 104 22.66 -5.51 -0.05
N GLN A 105 22.90 -6.30 0.99
CA GLN A 105 22.78 -5.87 2.39
C GLN A 105 23.64 -4.64 2.74
N ASN A 106 24.87 -4.56 2.23
CA ASN A 106 25.76 -3.43 2.47
C ASN A 106 25.21 -2.15 1.82
N ALA A 107 24.72 -2.27 0.58
CA ALA A 107 24.08 -1.16 -0.11
C ALA A 107 22.78 -0.71 0.57
N SER A 108 21.96 -1.65 1.05
CA SER A 108 20.76 -1.34 1.85
C SER A 108 21.11 -0.60 3.14
N ALA A 109 22.17 -1.02 3.83
CA ALA A 109 22.64 -0.34 5.04
C ALA A 109 23.15 1.07 4.73
N GLU A 110 23.84 1.27 3.60
CA GLU A 110 24.29 2.59 3.15
C GLU A 110 23.10 3.49 2.80
N LEU A 111 22.13 3.00 2.01
CA LEU A 111 20.89 3.73 1.69
C LEU A 111 20.16 4.19 2.96
N LYS A 112 20.10 3.36 4.01
CA LYS A 112 19.49 3.73 5.29
C LYS A 112 20.19 4.92 5.97
N LYS A 113 21.51 5.05 5.83
CA LYS A 113 22.26 6.19 6.41
C LYS A 113 21.92 7.52 5.74
N HIS A 114 21.49 7.50 4.48
CA HIS A 114 20.99 8.71 3.81
C HIS A 114 19.65 9.19 4.40
N GLY A 115 18.90 8.31 5.06
CA GLY A 115 17.58 8.58 5.63
C GLY A 115 16.50 8.72 4.57
N THR A 116 16.60 9.74 3.73
CA THR A 116 15.72 9.98 2.58
C THR A 116 16.53 9.90 1.29
N VAL A 117 16.01 9.18 0.30
CA VAL A 117 16.67 8.96 -0.99
C VAL A 117 15.78 9.40 -2.16
N GLU A 118 16.42 9.89 -3.22
CA GLU A 118 15.76 10.14 -4.50
C GLU A 118 15.35 8.79 -5.13
N ILE A 119 14.11 8.74 -5.58
CA ILE A 119 13.51 7.56 -6.21
C ILE A 119 12.83 7.93 -7.52
N GLU A 120 12.51 6.89 -8.26
CA GLU A 120 11.49 6.90 -9.28
C GLU A 120 10.52 5.75 -9.00
N TYR A 121 9.22 5.95 -9.23
CA TYR A 121 8.21 4.92 -8.99
C TYR A 121 7.18 4.85 -10.10
N ARG A 122 6.49 3.71 -10.17
CA ARG A 122 5.30 3.55 -11.00
C ARG A 122 4.33 2.57 -10.36
N ARG A 123 3.04 2.78 -10.62
CA ARG A 123 2.00 1.82 -10.25
C ARG A 123 2.07 0.61 -11.17
N VAL A 124 2.07 -0.59 -10.59
CA VAL A 124 2.10 -1.87 -11.29
C VAL A 124 0.88 -2.71 -10.89
N PRO A 125 0.43 -3.66 -11.73
CA PRO A 125 -0.66 -4.54 -11.35
C PRO A 125 -0.33 -5.35 -10.09
N CYS A 126 -1.24 -5.39 -9.12
CA CYS A 126 -1.14 -6.27 -7.96
C CYS A 126 -1.31 -7.73 -8.38
N THR A 127 -0.50 -8.63 -7.81
CA THR A 127 -0.58 -10.08 -8.03
C THR A 127 -0.59 -10.84 -6.69
N PHE A 128 -1.63 -10.61 -5.89
CA PHE A 128 -1.94 -11.40 -4.71
C PHE A 128 -2.31 -12.84 -5.10
N MET A 129 -1.81 -13.83 -4.35
CA MET A 129 -2.24 -15.21 -4.51
C MET A 129 -3.55 -15.44 -3.75
N GLY A 130 -4.48 -16.19 -4.37
CA GLY A 130 -5.77 -16.54 -3.77
C GLY A 130 -6.90 -15.60 -4.16
N ASN A 131 -7.94 -15.57 -3.32
CA ASN A 131 -9.19 -14.87 -3.59
C ASN A 131 -9.20 -13.44 -3.00
N VAL A 132 -10.11 -12.61 -3.51
CA VAL A 132 -10.54 -11.36 -2.85
C VAL A 132 -11.08 -11.71 -1.46
N LEU A 133 -10.66 -10.94 -0.46
CA LEU A 133 -11.08 -11.13 0.93
C LEU A 133 -11.91 -9.95 1.40
N PHE A 134 -12.96 -10.25 2.16
CA PHE A 134 -13.80 -9.26 2.80
C PHE A 134 -13.59 -9.36 4.30
N HIS A 135 -13.01 -8.32 4.89
CA HIS A 135 -12.81 -8.23 6.33
C HIS A 135 -13.89 -7.34 6.95
N ILE A 136 -14.79 -7.95 7.70
CA ILE A 136 -15.86 -7.25 8.42
C ILE A 136 -15.24 -6.51 9.60
N LYS A 137 -15.43 -5.19 9.65
CA LYS A 137 -14.90 -4.35 10.73
C LYS A 137 -15.69 -4.56 12.00
N GLU A 138 -15.01 -4.50 13.14
CA GLU A 138 -15.60 -4.57 14.48
C GLU A 138 -16.74 -3.56 14.69
N SER A 139 -16.65 -2.38 14.08
CA SER A 139 -17.71 -1.37 14.08
C SER A 139 -19.06 -1.87 13.55
N SER A 140 -19.08 -2.95 12.77
CA SER A 140 -20.31 -3.62 12.29
C SER A 140 -21.08 -4.34 13.40
N SER A 141 -20.54 -4.39 14.63
CA SER A 141 -21.28 -4.80 15.83
C SER A 141 -22.40 -3.80 16.20
N ASN A 142 -22.33 -2.56 15.70
CA ASN A 142 -23.38 -1.58 15.87
C ASN A 142 -24.60 -1.95 15.02
N PRO A 143 -25.80 -2.15 15.61
CA PRO A 143 -26.99 -2.53 14.86
C PRO A 143 -27.31 -1.58 13.71
N GLY A 144 -27.52 -2.12 12.51
CA GLY A 144 -27.82 -1.33 11.31
C GLY A 144 -26.60 -0.73 10.62
N TYR A 145 -25.39 -0.96 11.11
CA TYR A 145 -24.14 -0.52 10.49
C TYR A 145 -23.33 -1.72 9.99
N LEU A 146 -22.84 -1.62 8.76
CA LEU A 146 -21.90 -2.57 8.18
C LEU A 146 -20.73 -1.78 7.61
N ALA A 147 -19.52 -2.20 7.96
CA ALA A 147 -18.30 -1.68 7.36
C ALA A 147 -17.38 -2.85 6.99
N VAL A 148 -16.86 -2.82 5.77
CA VAL A 148 -16.04 -3.89 5.21
C VAL A 148 -14.80 -3.32 4.56
N VAL A 149 -13.66 -3.98 4.80
CA VAL A 149 -12.42 -3.75 4.07
C VAL A 149 -12.26 -4.85 3.03
N ILE A 150 -11.99 -4.46 1.79
CA ILE A 150 -11.74 -5.37 0.69
C ILE A 150 -10.22 -5.49 0.49
N LEU A 151 -9.71 -6.72 0.56
CA LEU A 151 -8.29 -7.04 0.44
C LEU A 151 -8.07 -7.96 -0.77
N ASN A 152 -6.81 -8.13 -1.17
CA ASN A 152 -6.44 -8.98 -2.32
C ASN A 152 -7.06 -8.57 -3.65
N LEU A 153 -7.25 -7.27 -3.86
CA LEU A 153 -7.70 -6.75 -5.15
C LEU A 153 -6.53 -6.79 -6.14
N ASN A 154 -6.60 -7.72 -7.08
CA ASN A 154 -5.65 -7.84 -8.17
C ASN A 154 -5.93 -6.80 -9.27
N GLY A 155 -4.90 -6.52 -10.07
CA GLY A 155 -4.96 -5.56 -11.16
C GLY A 155 -4.38 -4.20 -10.80
N LYS A 156 -4.57 -3.22 -11.69
CA LYS A 156 -3.90 -1.93 -11.63
C LYS A 156 -4.84 -0.78 -11.28
N TYR A 157 -6.15 -0.96 -11.37
CA TYR A 157 -7.12 0.15 -11.35
C TYR A 157 -7.81 0.29 -9.99
N ASP A 158 -8.36 1.48 -9.75
CA ASP A 158 -9.10 1.79 -8.53
C ASP A 158 -10.46 1.09 -8.51
N VAL A 159 -10.91 0.70 -7.32
CA VAL A 159 -12.32 0.33 -7.09
C VAL A 159 -13.13 1.62 -6.91
N THR A 160 -13.99 1.90 -7.89
CA THR A 160 -14.80 3.13 -7.93
C THR A 160 -16.16 2.99 -7.26
N ALA A 161 -16.68 1.76 -7.15
CA ALA A 161 -17.95 1.47 -6.50
C ALA A 161 -17.94 0.07 -5.87
N VAL A 162 -18.67 -0.08 -4.77
CA VAL A 162 -18.98 -1.36 -4.14
C VAL A 162 -20.46 -1.34 -3.82
N GLU A 163 -21.18 -2.40 -4.20
CA GLU A 163 -22.61 -2.50 -3.98
C GLU A 163 -22.92 -3.82 -3.29
N MET A 164 -24.00 -3.84 -2.50
CA MET A 164 -24.47 -5.03 -1.81
C MET A 164 -25.92 -5.34 -2.22
N TRP A 165 -26.18 -6.58 -2.61
CA TRP A 165 -27.52 -7.02 -2.96
C TRP A 165 -28.37 -7.19 -1.70
N GLN A 166 -29.43 -6.39 -1.57
CA GLN A 166 -30.40 -6.54 -0.49
C GLN A 166 -31.55 -7.46 -0.92
N LYS A 167 -31.50 -8.72 -0.48
CA LYS A 167 -32.49 -9.75 -0.84
C LYS A 167 -33.94 -9.30 -0.58
N GLY A 168 -34.19 -8.63 0.55
CA GLY A 168 -35.54 -8.18 0.92
C GLY A 168 -36.10 -7.04 0.04
N GLN A 169 -35.22 -6.26 -0.59
CA GLN A 169 -35.58 -5.12 -1.44
C GLN A 169 -35.39 -5.39 -2.93
N GLN A 170 -34.77 -6.53 -3.27
CA GLN A 170 -34.44 -6.94 -4.65
C GLN A 170 -33.70 -5.84 -5.43
N ARG A 171 -32.76 -5.15 -4.78
CA ARG A 171 -31.92 -4.12 -5.41
C ARG A 171 -30.49 -4.15 -4.89
N TRP A 172 -29.57 -3.64 -5.70
CA TRP A 172 -28.21 -3.30 -5.30
C TRP A 172 -28.24 -1.98 -4.54
N GLU A 173 -27.57 -1.97 -3.40
CA GLU A 173 -27.43 -0.78 -2.56
C GLU A 173 -25.97 -0.37 -2.53
N PRO A 174 -25.66 0.89 -2.90
CA PRO A 174 -24.29 1.36 -2.93
C PRO A 174 -23.74 1.50 -1.50
N LEU A 175 -22.56 0.93 -1.29
CA LEU A 175 -21.76 1.19 -0.11
C LEU A 175 -20.95 2.48 -0.34
N ARG A 176 -20.63 3.18 0.75
CA ARG A 176 -19.89 4.44 0.70
C ARG A 176 -18.59 4.28 1.45
N ARG A 177 -17.48 4.66 0.82
CA ARG A 177 -16.18 4.74 1.50
C ARG A 177 -16.29 5.62 2.75
N VAL A 178 -16.01 5.04 3.91
CA VAL A 178 -16.09 5.72 5.20
C VAL A 178 -14.74 6.33 5.55
N TYR A 179 -13.71 5.48 5.61
CA TYR A 179 -12.32 5.87 5.91
C TYR A 179 -11.34 4.85 5.34
N GLY A 180 -10.26 5.33 4.72
CA GLY A 180 -9.22 4.48 4.16
C GLY A 180 -9.76 3.44 3.18
N GLY A 181 -9.42 2.17 3.42
CA GLY A 181 -9.87 1.04 2.61
C GLY A 181 -11.29 0.54 2.92
N SER A 182 -11.98 1.12 3.90
CA SER A 182 -13.31 0.65 4.32
C SER A 182 -14.43 1.31 3.52
N VAL A 183 -15.36 0.50 3.05
CA VAL A 183 -16.68 0.88 2.54
C VAL A 183 -17.79 0.46 3.49
#